data_AF-A0A8B6HSK2-F1
#
_entry.id   AF-A0A8B6HSK2-F1
#
_cell.length_a   1.000
_cell.length_b   1.000
_cell.length_c   1.000
_cell.angle_alpha   90.00
_cell.angle_beta   90.00
_cell.angle_gamma   90.00
#
_symmetry.space_group_name_H-M   'P 1'
#
loop_
_entity.id
_entity.type
_entity.pdbx_description
1 polymer ?
#
loop_
_entity_poly.entity_id
_entity_poly.type
_entity_poly.pdbx_seq_one_letter_code
_entity_poly.pdbx_strand_id
1 'polypeptide(L)'
;MARRKLSIAERWQVVGMANTGLSCRRIAVHFGVNHTVIIRLVQRYRQTGSVEDRPRAGRPRKTTPREDRNLSRQARLKPFSSADQLRSLWPIGVE
;
A
#
# COMPACT_ATOMS: atom_id res chain seq x y z
N MET A 1 -11.11 20.01 -10.85
CA MET A 1 -11.11 18.63 -11.40
C MET A 1 -11.41 17.66 -10.27
N ALA A 2 -12.29 16.68 -10.49
CA ALA A 2 -12.62 15.67 -9.49
C ALA A 2 -11.42 14.75 -9.19
N ARG A 3 -11.35 14.23 -7.96
CA ARG A 3 -10.28 13.31 -7.53
C ARG A 3 -10.53 11.92 -8.11
N ARG A 4 -9.86 11.59 -9.23
CA ARG A 4 -9.92 10.28 -9.90
C ARG A 4 -8.58 9.54 -9.74
N LYS A 5 -8.64 8.22 -9.58
CA LYS A 5 -7.45 7.34 -9.58
C LYS A 5 -7.32 6.70 -10.97
N LEU A 6 -6.13 6.75 -11.55
CA LEU A 6 -5.83 6.04 -12.80
C LEU A 6 -5.80 4.53 -12.54
N SER A 7 -6.44 3.77 -13.41
CA SER A 7 -6.33 2.31 -13.49
C SER A 7 -4.90 1.90 -13.84
N ILE A 8 -4.56 0.63 -13.63
CA ILE A 8 -3.21 0.12 -13.93
C ILE A 8 -2.86 0.26 -15.43
N ALA A 9 -3.84 0.02 -16.32
CA ALA A 9 -3.67 0.16 -17.76
C ALA A 9 -3.44 1.63 -18.16
N GLU A 10 -4.22 2.56 -17.61
CA GLU A 10 -4.03 4.00 -17.85
C GLU A 10 -2.65 4.46 -17.38
N ARG A 11 -2.12 3.93 -16.26
CA ARG A 11 -0.78 4.26 -15.79
C ARG A 11 0.31 3.81 -16.76
N TRP A 12 0.18 2.62 -17.33
CA TRP A 12 1.10 2.15 -18.37
C TRP A 12 1.04 3.02 -19.63
N GLN A 13 -0.16 3.43 -20.04
CA GLN A 13 -0.32 4.39 -21.15
C GLN A 13 0.36 5.73 -20.84
N VAL A 14 0.20 6.27 -19.62
CA VAL A 14 0.90 7.47 -19.17
C VAL A 14 2.41 7.32 -19.28
N VAL A 15 2.96 6.19 -18.84
CA VAL A 15 4.40 5.89 -18.95
C VAL A 15 4.84 5.86 -20.41
N GLY A 16 4.08 5.18 -21.28
CA GLY A 16 4.33 5.15 -22.72
C GLY A 16 4.37 6.55 -23.33
N MET A 17 3.32 7.36 -23.10
CA MET A 17 3.24 8.74 -23.59
C MET A 17 4.35 9.64 -23.04
N ALA A 18 4.77 9.44 -21.79
CA ALA A 18 5.88 10.18 -21.21
C ALA A 18 7.23 9.79 -21.86
N ASN A 19 7.41 8.51 -22.20
CA ASN A 19 8.61 8.01 -22.87
C ASN A 19 8.72 8.49 -24.31
N THR A 20 7.60 8.77 -25.00
CA THR A 20 7.62 9.43 -26.32
C THR A 20 7.88 10.95 -26.25
N GLY A 21 8.18 11.49 -25.06
CA GLY A 21 8.49 12.92 -24.86
C GLY A 21 7.28 13.83 -24.70
N LEU A 22 6.07 13.29 -24.55
CA LEU A 22 4.87 14.11 -24.37
C LEU A 22 4.88 14.80 -23.00
N SER A 23 4.49 16.08 -22.96
CA SER A 23 4.53 16.85 -21.71
C SER A 23 3.49 16.33 -20.70
N CYS A 24 3.85 16.35 -19.40
CA CYS A 24 2.97 15.91 -18.32
C CYS A 24 1.62 16.64 -18.32
N ARG A 25 1.59 17.91 -18.78
CA ARG A 25 0.37 18.71 -18.87
C ARG A 25 -0.58 18.19 -19.95
N ARG A 26 -0.06 17.85 -21.14
CA ARG A 26 -0.85 17.28 -22.24
C ARG A 26 -1.42 15.92 -21.85
N ILE A 27 -0.60 15.08 -21.21
CA ILE A 27 -1.03 13.78 -20.70
C ILE A 27 -2.14 13.95 -19.66
N ALA A 28 -2.01 14.91 -18.72
CA ALA A 28 -3.03 15.14 -17.71
C ALA A 28 -4.39 15.55 -18.30
N VAL A 29 -4.38 16.41 -19.33
CA VAL A 29 -5.60 16.79 -20.06
C VAL A 29 -6.23 15.57 -20.72
N HIS A 30 -5.43 14.73 -21.38
CA HIS A 30 -5.92 13.49 -22.03
C HIS A 30 -6.64 12.56 -21.05
N PHE A 31 -6.10 12.39 -19.84
CA PHE A 31 -6.70 11.53 -18.81
C PHE A 31 -7.68 12.25 -17.87
N GLY A 32 -7.91 13.56 -18.05
CA GLY A 32 -8.79 14.34 -17.16
C GLY A 32 -8.33 14.38 -15.70
N VAL A 33 -7.02 14.37 -15.44
CA VAL A 33 -6.42 14.40 -14.09
C VAL A 33 -5.53 15.62 -13.90
N ASN A 34 -5.23 15.96 -12.65
CA ASN A 34 -4.26 17.02 -12.36
C ASN A 34 -2.84 16.59 -12.81
N HIS A 35 -2.11 17.48 -13.48
CA HIS A 35 -0.74 17.22 -13.97
C HIS A 35 0.24 16.75 -12.88
N THR A 36 0.03 17.11 -11.60
CA THR A 36 0.83 16.60 -10.48
C THR A 36 0.71 15.08 -10.30
N VAL A 37 -0.42 14.47 -10.66
CA VAL A 37 -0.60 13.00 -10.66
C VAL A 37 0.33 12.36 -11.68
N ILE A 38 0.41 12.95 -12.88
CA ILE A 38 1.27 12.48 -13.97
C ILE A 38 2.75 12.62 -13.57
N ILE A 39 3.15 13.78 -13.04
CA ILE A 39 4.53 14.01 -12.58
C ILE A 39 4.94 12.96 -11.54
N ARG A 40 4.11 12.75 -10.51
CA ARG A 40 4.40 11.78 -9.44
C ARG A 40 4.48 10.34 -9.97
N LEU A 41 3.61 9.98 -10.92
CA LEU A 41 3.62 8.66 -11.54
C LEU A 41 4.88 8.42 -12.37
N VAL A 42 5.22 9.36 -13.26
CA VAL A 42 6.40 9.26 -14.13
C VAL A 42 7.69 9.25 -13.31
N GLN A 43 7.81 10.11 -12.29
CA GLN A 43 8.95 10.10 -11.38
C GLN A 43 9.08 8.77 -10.64
N ARG A 44 7.97 8.23 -10.12
CA ARG A 44 7.97 6.91 -9.47
C ARG A 44 8.42 5.81 -10.41
N TYR A 45 7.88 5.80 -11.63
CA TYR A 45 8.24 4.80 -12.62
C TYR A 45 9.74 4.87 -12.95
N ARG A 46 10.29 6.08 -13.16
CA ARG A 46 11.74 6.26 -13.38
C ARG A 46 12.61 5.76 -12.22
N GLN A 47 12.11 5.84 -10.99
CA GLN A 47 12.84 5.38 -9.79
C GLN A 47 12.71 3.87 -9.53
N THR A 48 11.57 3.27 -9.85
CA THR A 48 11.21 1.91 -9.38
C THR A 48 10.92 0.91 -10.49
N GLY A 49 10.75 1.37 -11.73
CA GLY A 49 10.31 0.55 -12.86
C GLY A 49 8.86 0.05 -12.78
N SER A 50 8.09 0.46 -11.76
CA SER A 50 6.75 -0.06 -11.50
C SER A 50 5.69 1.04 -11.47
N VAL A 51 4.52 0.71 -12.01
CA VAL A 51 3.29 1.51 -11.93
C VAL A 51 2.35 1.06 -10.81
N GLU A 52 2.73 0.00 -10.08
CA GLU A 52 1.94 -0.55 -9.00
C GLU A 52 1.81 0.41 -7.83
N ASP A 53 0.78 0.17 -7.02
CA ASP A 53 0.66 0.85 -5.73
C ASP A 53 1.80 0.37 -4.81
N ARG A 54 2.45 1.32 -4.12
CA ARG A 54 3.43 0.96 -3.10
C ARG A 54 2.73 0.22 -1.96
N PRO A 55 3.41 -0.73 -1.30
CA PRO A 55 2.94 -1.22 -0.03
C PRO A 55 2.70 -0.01 0.90
N ARG A 56 1.57 -0.03 1.62
CA ARG A 56 1.23 1.08 2.50
C ARG A 56 2.33 1.23 3.54
N ALA A 57 2.73 2.47 3.81
CA ALA A 57 3.60 2.77 4.94
C ALA A 57 2.88 2.37 6.24
N GLY A 58 3.57 1.65 7.12
CA GLY A 58 3.03 1.17 8.39
C GLY A 58 3.73 -0.09 8.87
N ARG A 59 3.54 -0.45 10.15
CA ARG A 59 4.09 -1.67 10.72
C ARG A 59 3.37 -2.88 10.09
N PRO A 60 4.08 -3.84 9.47
CA PRO A 60 3.45 -5.06 9.00
C PRO A 60 2.82 -5.81 10.18
N ARG A 61 1.67 -6.43 9.96
CA ARG A 61 1.07 -7.30 10.97
C ARG A 61 2.00 -8.49 11.20
N LYS A 62 2.39 -8.70 12.46
CA LYS A 62 3.16 -9.87 12.87
C LYS A 62 2.28 -11.03 13.32
N THR A 63 1.01 -10.75 13.60
CA THR A 63 0.01 -11.71 14.05
C THR A 63 -1.01 -11.98 12.96
N THR A 64 -1.44 -13.23 12.85
CA THR A 64 -2.57 -13.64 12.02
C THR A 64 -3.89 -13.32 12.71
N PRO A 65 -5.02 -13.23 11.97
CA PRO A 65 -6.34 -13.05 12.57
C PRO A 65 -6.72 -14.14 13.60
N ARG A 66 -6.18 -15.36 13.46
CA ARG A 66 -6.39 -16.45 14.41
C ARG A 66 -5.64 -16.19 15.71
N GLU A 67 -4.39 -15.73 15.63
CA GLU A 67 -3.57 -15.36 16.78
C GLU A 67 -4.19 -14.19 17.54
N ASP A 68 -4.66 -13.15 16.84
CA ASP A 68 -5.33 -11.99 17.44
C ASP A 68 -6.57 -12.41 18.26
N ARG A 69 -7.37 -13.35 17.73
CA ARG A 69 -8.54 -13.89 18.43
C ARG A 69 -8.15 -14.67 19.68
N ASN A 70 -7.11 -15.50 19.60
CA ASN A 70 -6.64 -16.26 20.76
C ASN A 70 -6.08 -15.31 21.83
N LEU A 71 -5.26 -14.34 21.45
CA LEU A 71 -4.71 -13.34 22.37
C LEU A 71 -5.82 -12.56 23.08
N SER A 72 -6.83 -12.13 22.33
CA SER A 72 -8.00 -11.45 22.88
C SER A 72 -8.78 -12.32 23.87
N ARG A 73 -8.90 -13.63 23.61
CA ARG A 73 -9.54 -14.59 24.52
C ARG A 73 -8.70 -14.80 25.79
N GLN A 74 -7.39 -15.00 25.66
CA GLN A 74 -6.50 -15.21 26.81
C GLN A 74 -6.46 -13.99 27.72
N ALA A 75 -6.40 -12.78 27.13
CA ALA A 75 -6.44 -11.53 27.90
C ALA A 75 -7.76 -11.37 28.69
N ARG A 76 -8.90 -11.82 28.12
CA ARG A 76 -10.19 -11.80 28.84
C ARG A 76 -10.26 -12.85 29.94
N LEU A 77 -9.72 -14.05 29.71
CA LEU A 77 -9.68 -15.12 30.71
C LEU A 77 -8.73 -14.81 31.87
N LYS A 78 -7.63 -14.10 31.59
CA LYS A 78 -6.62 -13.72 32.57
C LYS A 78 -6.34 -12.21 32.52
N PRO A 79 -7.23 -11.38 33.10
CA PRO A 79 -7.16 -9.91 32.99
C PRO A 79 -5.87 -9.28 33.54
N PHE A 80 -5.21 -9.96 34.48
CA PHE A 80 -4.00 -9.48 35.14
C PHE A 80 -2.70 -10.07 34.55
N SER A 81 -2.79 -10.89 33.50
CA SER A 81 -1.59 -11.44 32.85
C SER A 81 -0.85 -10.36 32.08
N SER A 82 0.48 -10.35 32.22
CA SER A 82 1.34 -9.43 31.46
C SER A 82 1.38 -9.80 29.98
N ALA A 83 1.80 -8.87 29.13
CA ALA A 83 1.96 -9.14 27.70
C ALA A 83 2.91 -10.31 27.41
N ASP A 84 3.96 -10.49 28.22
CA ASP A 84 4.91 -11.59 28.07
C ASP A 84 4.33 -12.93 28.53
N GLN A 85 3.53 -12.92 29.61
CA GLN A 85 2.76 -14.10 30.04
C GLN A 85 1.68 -14.50 29.02
N LEU A 86 1.02 -13.53 28.37
CA LEU A 86 0.07 -13.81 27.31
C LEU A 86 0.77 -14.32 26.04
N ARG A 87 1.98 -13.82 25.77
CA ARG A 87 2.83 -14.30 24.67
C ARG A 87 3.35 -15.71 24.91
N SER A 88 3.72 -16.09 26.14
CA SER A 88 4.23 -17.45 26.42
C SER A 88 3.17 -18.54 26.23
N LEU A 89 1.87 -18.19 26.29
CA LEU A 89 0.76 -19.08 25.93
C LEU A 89 0.70 -19.38 24.41
N TRP A 90 1.52 -18.71 23.60
CA TRP A 90 1.58 -18.89 22.14
C TRP A 90 2.97 -18.54 21.54
N PRO A 91 3.77 -19.52 21.09
CA PRO A 91 4.96 -19.22 20.30
C PRO A 91 4.54 -18.64 18.93
N ILE A 92 4.92 -17.38 18.69
CA ILE A 92 4.75 -16.71 17.38
C ILE A 92 5.66 -17.41 16.37
N GLY A 93 5.10 -17.97 15.29
CA GLY A 93 5.87 -18.52 14.16
C GLY A 93 6.03 -20.04 14.10
N VAL A 94 5.05 -20.81 14.58
CA VAL A 94 5.00 -22.27 14.33
C VAL A 94 4.01 -22.56 13.20
N GLU A 95 4.44 -22.26 11.98
CA GLU A 95 4.02 -22.90 10.72
C GLU A 95 5.26 -23.07 9.84
#